data_AF-A0A915LUN7-F1
#
_entry.id   AF-A0A915LUN7-F1
#
_cell.length_a   1.000
_cell.length_b   1.000
_cell.length_c   1.000
_cell.angle_alpha   90.00
_cell.angle_beta   90.00
_cell.angle_gamma   90.00
#
_symmetry.space_group_name_H-M   'P 1'
#
loop_
_entity.id
_entity.type
_entity.pdbx_description
1 polymer ?
#
loop_
_entity_poly.entity_id
_entity_poly.type
_entity_poly.pdbx_seq_one_letter_code
_entity_poly.pdbx_strand_id
1 'polypeptide(L)'
;MGVGCAHGASVAGRCICDHGWAGTNCQREMHCATFERNANGSCPVCQSNFQGDKCEYIECQNGGQESLETQNCNCPKPYSGRFCDELLTGNVYYYYNSKVATLGPLGLISVIPMICLYVLCERFARKRQVRRIEKTWNLQSSKTVNPAHIEFLLRDKS
;
A
#
# COMPACT_ATOMS: atom_id res chain seq x y z
N MET A 1 -35.61 24.06 28.10
CA MET A 1 -34.27 23.70 27.61
C MET A 1 -33.82 24.81 26.68
N GLY A 2 -32.77 25.55 27.03
CA GLY A 2 -32.23 26.61 26.18
C GLY A 2 -31.30 26.04 25.11
N VAL A 3 -31.26 26.67 23.94
CA VAL A 3 -30.29 26.35 22.89
C VAL A 3 -28.91 26.87 23.31
N GLY A 4 -27.91 25.98 23.34
CA GLY A 4 -26.52 26.36 23.59
C GLY A 4 -25.87 26.91 22.34
N CYS A 5 -25.30 28.11 22.43
CA CYS A 5 -24.54 28.75 21.36
C CYS A 5 -23.06 28.71 21.74
N ALA A 6 -22.19 28.24 20.84
CA ALA A 6 -20.75 28.17 21.10
C ALA A 6 -20.11 29.57 21.04
N HIS A 7 -20.37 30.30 19.94
CA HIS A 7 -19.85 31.65 19.69
C HIS A 7 -20.97 32.62 19.32
N GLY A 8 -21.77 33.02 20.32
CA GLY A 8 -22.84 33.99 20.12
C GLY A 8 -23.86 34.02 21.25
N ALA A 9 -24.95 34.76 21.02
CA ALA A 9 -26.03 34.95 21.99
C ALA A 9 -27.31 34.22 21.56
N SER A 10 -27.99 33.59 22.52
CA SER A 10 -29.30 32.98 22.28
C SER A 10 -30.40 34.03 22.39
N VAL A 11 -31.09 34.31 21.29
CA VAL A 11 -32.18 35.29 21.23
C VAL A 11 -33.42 34.61 20.68
N ALA A 12 -34.47 34.50 21.50
CA ALA A 12 -35.74 33.84 21.15
C ALA A 12 -35.56 32.37 20.65
N GLY A 13 -34.67 31.62 21.27
CA GLY A 13 -34.46 30.19 20.96
C GLY A 13 -33.63 29.91 19.70
N ARG A 14 -33.00 30.93 19.12
CA ARG A 14 -32.02 30.78 18.03
C ARG A 14 -30.70 31.45 18.41
N CYS A 15 -29.59 30.95 17.89
CA CYS A 15 -28.28 31.57 18.08
C CYS A 15 -28.06 32.69 17.08
N ILE A 16 -27.66 33.86 17.58
CA ILE A 16 -27.09 34.94 16.79
C ILE A 16 -25.57 34.85 16.96
N CYS A 17 -24.88 34.50 15.88
CA CYS A 17 -23.44 34.24 15.91
C CYS A 17 -22.62 35.52 15.95
N ASP A 18 -21.49 35.46 16.65
CA ASP A 18 -20.47 36.51 16.64
C ASP A 18 -19.83 36.65 15.25
N HIS A 19 -19.16 37.78 15.01
CA HIS A 19 -18.44 38.01 13.75
C HIS A 19 -17.42 36.91 13.48
N GLY A 20 -17.49 36.31 12.29
CA GLY A 20 -16.60 35.22 11.89
C GLY A 20 -17.10 33.82 12.25
N TRP A 21 -18.29 33.69 12.83
CA TRP A 21 -18.88 32.39 13.19
C TRP A 21 -20.20 32.12 12.46
N ALA A 22 -20.45 30.84 12.19
CA ALA A 22 -21.59 30.33 11.45
C ALA A 22 -22.08 28.98 12.00
N GLY A 23 -23.18 28.49 11.44
CA GLY A 23 -23.86 27.26 11.87
C GLY A 23 -24.99 27.52 12.87
N THR A 24 -25.87 26.53 13.03
CA THR A 24 -27.08 26.63 13.87
C THR A 24 -26.78 27.02 15.32
N ASN A 25 -25.66 26.56 15.86
CA ASN A 25 -25.19 26.83 17.21
C ASN A 25 -23.90 27.65 17.23
N CYS A 26 -23.56 28.31 16.11
CA CYS A 26 -22.35 29.12 15.97
C CYS A 26 -21.06 28.35 16.25
N GLN A 27 -21.03 27.07 15.88
CA GLN A 27 -19.92 26.16 16.15
C GLN A 27 -18.87 26.11 15.04
N ARG A 28 -19.09 26.84 13.94
CA ARG A 28 -18.25 26.79 12.74
C ARG A 28 -17.59 28.13 12.49
N GLU A 29 -16.28 28.15 12.30
CA GLU A 29 -15.55 29.35 11.90
C GLU A 29 -15.77 29.61 10.40
N MET A 30 -15.89 30.90 10.04
CA MET A 30 -16.01 31.37 8.65
C MET A 30 -14.62 31.60 8.04
N HIS A 31 -14.29 30.88 6.98
CA HIS A 31 -13.01 31.01 6.28
C HIS A 31 -13.12 31.86 5.01
N CYS A 32 -13.55 33.11 5.14
CA CYS A 32 -13.56 34.05 4.01
C CYS A 32 -12.13 34.49 3.65
N ALA A 33 -11.85 34.69 2.35
CA ALA A 33 -10.55 35.16 1.88
C ALA A 33 -10.24 36.61 2.29
N THR A 34 -11.28 37.44 2.44
CA THR A 34 -11.18 38.84 2.85
C THR A 34 -12.13 39.15 4.02
N PHE A 35 -12.01 40.34 4.61
CA PHE A 35 -12.94 40.82 5.64
C PHE A 35 -14.28 41.32 5.07
N GLU A 36 -14.42 41.40 3.75
CA GLU A 36 -15.64 41.86 3.09
C GLU A 36 -16.76 40.83 3.22
N ARG A 37 -18.00 41.30 3.32
CA ARG A 37 -19.20 40.46 3.41
C ARG A 37 -20.25 41.00 2.46
N ASN A 38 -20.97 40.09 1.84
CA ASN A 38 -22.13 40.43 1.03
C ASN A 38 -23.26 40.97 1.93
N ALA A 39 -24.27 41.62 1.34
CA ALA A 39 -25.38 42.21 2.10
C ALA A 39 -26.17 41.18 2.96
N ASN A 40 -26.13 39.90 2.58
CA ASN A 40 -26.72 38.78 3.32
C ASN A 40 -25.78 38.21 4.42
N GLY A 41 -24.60 38.78 4.61
CA GLY A 41 -23.57 38.30 5.53
C GLY A 41 -22.77 37.09 5.03
N SER A 42 -22.91 36.71 3.75
CA SER A 42 -22.13 35.65 3.11
C SER A 42 -20.71 36.14 2.75
N CYS A 43 -19.76 35.22 2.57
CA CYS A 43 -18.44 35.57 2.07
C CYS A 43 -18.52 35.84 0.55
N PRO A 44 -17.85 36.87 0.02
CA PRO A 44 -17.72 37.06 -1.43
C PRO A 44 -16.78 36.02 -2.05
N VAL A 45 -15.70 35.65 -1.34
CA VAL A 45 -14.70 34.67 -1.76
C VAL A 45 -14.26 33.84 -0.55
N CYS A 46 -14.14 32.52 -0.73
CA CYS A 46 -13.62 31.60 0.28
C CYS A 46 -12.11 31.46 0.22
N GLN A 47 -11.50 31.17 1.37
CA GLN A 47 -10.13 30.65 1.42
C GLN A 47 -10.06 29.30 0.69
N SER A 48 -8.87 28.95 0.21
CA SER A 48 -8.64 27.68 -0.47
C SER A 48 -9.08 26.49 0.39
N ASN A 49 -9.75 25.51 -0.24
CA ASN A 49 -10.30 24.31 0.39
C ASN A 49 -11.40 24.58 1.45
N PHE A 50 -12.14 25.68 1.31
CA PHE A 50 -13.38 25.93 2.04
C PHE A 50 -14.52 26.28 1.08
N GLN A 51 -15.74 25.89 1.47
CA GLN A 51 -16.95 26.07 0.67
C GLN A 51 -18.17 26.43 1.53
N GLY A 52 -19.26 26.79 0.87
CA GLY A 52 -20.51 27.25 1.48
C GLY A 52 -20.67 28.76 1.40
N ASP A 53 -21.88 29.25 1.68
CA ASP A 53 -22.20 30.69 1.61
C ASP A 53 -21.32 31.51 2.55
N LYS A 54 -20.92 30.93 3.69
CA LYS A 54 -20.10 31.56 4.71
C LYS A 54 -18.71 30.91 4.83
N CYS A 55 -18.31 30.10 3.84
CA CYS A 55 -17.06 29.35 3.83
C CYS A 55 -16.86 28.53 5.11
N GLU A 56 -17.94 27.92 5.59
CA GLU A 56 -18.01 27.23 6.87
C GLU A 56 -17.85 25.70 6.76
N TYR A 57 -17.72 25.17 5.54
CA TYR A 57 -17.47 23.76 5.28
C TYR A 57 -16.05 23.59 4.75
N ILE A 58 -15.27 22.71 5.38
CA ILE A 58 -13.95 22.33 4.87
C ILE A 58 -14.11 21.37 3.69
N GLU A 59 -13.32 21.55 2.64
CA GLU A 59 -13.24 20.65 1.51
C GLU A 59 -12.06 19.68 1.70
N CYS A 60 -12.37 18.39 1.88
CA CYS A 60 -11.38 17.35 2.08
C CYS A 60 -11.00 16.69 0.74
N GLN A 61 -9.71 16.59 0.47
CA GLN A 61 -9.15 15.98 -0.74
C GLN A 61 -8.90 14.47 -0.56
N ASN A 62 -8.63 13.77 -1.67
CA ASN A 62 -8.20 12.37 -1.69
C ASN A 62 -9.10 11.39 -0.92
N GLY A 63 -10.41 11.67 -0.87
CA GLY A 63 -11.39 10.84 -0.15
C GLY A 63 -11.40 11.05 1.36
N GLY A 64 -10.80 12.14 1.86
CA GLY A 64 -10.97 12.59 3.24
C GLY A 64 -12.43 12.91 3.56
N GLN A 65 -12.80 12.74 4.83
CA GLN A 65 -14.16 13.05 5.31
C GLN A 65 -14.11 14.14 6.37
N GLU A 66 -15.03 15.11 6.29
CA GLU A 66 -15.15 16.15 7.30
C GLU A 66 -15.55 15.55 8.65
N SER A 67 -14.85 15.95 9.71
CA SER A 67 -15.27 15.76 11.09
C SER A 67 -16.28 16.85 11.47
N LEU A 68 -17.52 16.44 11.76
CA LEU A 68 -18.65 17.34 12.05
C LEU A 68 -18.42 18.29 13.24
N GLU A 69 -17.48 17.95 14.13
CA GLU A 69 -17.22 18.68 15.38
C GLU A 69 -16.06 19.68 15.26
N THR A 70 -15.12 19.48 14.33
CA THR A 70 -13.82 20.18 14.37
C THR A 70 -13.42 20.85 13.05
N GLN A 71 -14.30 20.90 12.03
CA GLN A 71 -14.00 21.45 10.70
C GLN A 71 -12.62 21.00 10.17
N ASN A 72 -12.30 19.73 10.41
CA ASN A 72 -11.03 19.10 10.07
C ASN A 72 -11.28 17.83 9.29
N CYS A 73 -10.35 17.48 8.40
CA CYS A 73 -10.49 16.30 7.57
C CYS A 73 -9.88 15.06 8.23
N ASN A 74 -10.66 13.97 8.24
CA ASN A 74 -10.17 12.63 8.55
C ASN A 74 -9.60 12.01 7.28
N CYS A 75 -8.26 11.95 7.22
CA CYS A 75 -7.56 11.53 6.01
C CYS A 75 -7.40 10.01 5.89
N PRO A 76 -7.73 9.41 4.74
CA PRO A 76 -7.36 8.03 4.47
C PRO A 76 -5.84 7.91 4.29
N LYS A 77 -5.24 6.88 4.90
CA LYS A 77 -3.82 6.58 4.68
C LYS A 77 -3.60 6.25 3.19
N PRO A 78 -2.50 6.72 2.56
CA PRO A 78 -1.33 7.38 3.17
C PRO A 78 -1.37 8.92 3.21
N TYR A 79 -2.50 9.55 2.90
CA TYR A 79 -2.62 11.01 2.83
C TYR A 79 -2.66 11.66 4.22
N SER A 80 -2.21 12.91 4.29
CA SER A 80 -2.14 13.73 5.51
C SER A 80 -2.38 15.22 5.20
N GLY A 81 -2.22 16.09 6.20
CA GLY A 81 -2.49 17.52 6.10
C GLY A 81 -3.91 17.88 6.55
N ARG A 82 -4.18 19.18 6.72
CA ARG A 82 -5.49 19.67 7.16
C ARG A 82 -6.61 19.31 6.17
N PHE A 83 -6.28 19.29 4.88
CA PHE A 83 -7.20 19.02 3.79
C PHE A 83 -6.98 17.65 3.13
N CYS A 84 -6.14 16.79 3.70
CA CYS A 84 -5.77 15.49 3.12
C CYS A 84 -5.11 15.57 1.74
N ASP A 85 -4.45 16.67 1.43
CA ASP A 85 -3.77 16.97 0.18
C ASP A 85 -2.27 16.61 0.21
N GLU A 86 -1.71 16.41 1.40
CA GLU A 86 -0.30 16.06 1.54
C GLU A 86 -0.07 14.56 1.37
N LEU A 87 0.95 14.20 0.60
CA LEU A 87 1.42 12.83 0.43
C LEU A 87 2.90 12.73 0.80
N LEU A 88 3.17 12.57 2.10
CA LEU A 88 4.53 12.44 2.60
C LEU A 88 5.12 11.08 2.26
N THR A 89 6.33 11.08 1.70
CA THR A 89 7.10 9.86 1.38
C THR A 89 7.21 8.90 2.57
N GLY A 90 7.35 9.44 3.79
CA GLY A 90 7.37 8.65 5.02
C GLY A 90 6.05 7.91 5.28
N ASN A 91 4.90 8.56 5.07
CA ASN A 91 3.58 7.95 5.23
C ASN A 91 3.33 6.87 4.19
N VAL A 92 3.77 7.11 2.94
CA VAL A 92 3.72 6.13 1.85
C VAL A 92 4.55 4.90 2.20
N TYR A 93 5.81 5.07 2.57
CA TYR A 93 6.67 3.95 2.95
C TYR A 93 6.14 3.20 4.15
N TYR A 94 5.71 3.88 5.20
CA TYR A 94 5.12 3.24 6.37
C TYR A 94 3.86 2.45 6.01
N TYR A 95 2.95 3.04 5.23
CA TYR A 95 1.72 2.39 4.80
C TYR A 95 2.01 1.13 3.97
N TYR A 96 2.83 1.23 2.92
CA TYR A 96 3.14 0.07 2.09
C TYR A 96 3.99 -0.96 2.82
N ASN A 97 4.94 -0.56 3.67
CA ASN A 97 5.72 -1.50 4.47
C ASN A 97 4.85 -2.25 5.48
N SER A 98 3.90 -1.58 6.13
CA SER A 98 2.92 -2.25 7.01
C SER A 98 1.99 -3.18 6.24
N LYS A 99 1.58 -2.81 5.02
CA LYS A 99 0.81 -3.67 4.12
C LYS A 99 1.61 -4.88 3.65
N VAL A 100 2.88 -4.72 3.32
CA VAL A 100 3.79 -5.82 2.92
C VAL A 100 4.12 -6.73 4.10
N ALA A 101 4.31 -6.16 5.30
CA ALA A 101 4.49 -6.94 6.52
C ALA A 101 3.26 -7.79 6.86
N THR A 102 2.05 -7.26 6.61
CA THR A 102 0.80 -8.04 6.75
C THR A 102 0.61 -9.04 5.60
N LEU A 103 1.06 -8.71 4.38
CA LEU A 103 1.17 -9.59 3.21
C LEU A 103 2.40 -10.54 3.26
N GLY A 104 2.97 -10.77 4.44
CA GLY A 104 4.07 -11.71 4.61
C GLY A 104 3.80 -13.11 4.02
N PRO A 105 4.73 -14.04 4.24
CA PRO A 105 5.26 -15.10 3.34
C PRO A 105 4.86 -15.22 1.85
N LEU A 106 3.84 -14.55 1.31
CA LEU A 106 3.36 -14.75 -0.07
C LEU A 106 4.43 -14.40 -1.12
N GLY A 107 5.23 -13.36 -0.86
CA GLY A 107 6.39 -13.04 -1.69
C GLY A 107 7.53 -14.07 -1.62
N LEU A 108 7.62 -14.85 -0.53
CA LEU A 108 8.56 -15.97 -0.39
C LEU A 108 8.00 -17.22 -1.08
N ILE A 109 6.68 -17.43 -1.00
CA ILE A 109 5.96 -18.52 -1.66
C ILE A 109 6.09 -18.44 -3.18
N SER A 110 6.15 -17.25 -3.79
CA SER A 110 6.37 -17.12 -5.25
C SER A 110 7.77 -17.53 -5.71
N VAL A 111 8.77 -17.51 -4.82
CA VAL A 111 10.16 -17.89 -5.13
C VAL A 111 10.38 -19.40 -4.97
N ILE A 112 9.56 -20.07 -4.15
CA ILE A 112 9.63 -21.52 -3.92
C ILE A 112 9.52 -22.34 -5.23
N PRO A 113 8.58 -22.07 -6.16
CA PRO A 113 8.50 -22.79 -7.44
C PRO A 113 9.77 -22.67 -8.28
N MET A 114 10.38 -21.48 -8.34
CA MET A 114 11.62 -21.26 -9.09
C MET A 114 12.80 -22.02 -8.48
N ILE A 115 12.90 -22.04 -7.15
CA ILE A 115 13.91 -22.82 -6.42
C ILE A 115 13.70 -24.32 -6.67
N CYS A 116 12.46 -24.82 -6.58
CA CYS A 116 12.14 -26.21 -6.85
C CYS A 116 12.51 -26.62 -8.29
N LEU A 117 12.15 -25.79 -9.28
CA LEU A 117 12.51 -26.03 -10.69
C LEU A 117 14.04 -26.05 -10.88
N TYR A 118 14.76 -25.11 -10.28
CA TYR A 118 16.23 -25.09 -10.32
C TYR A 118 16.85 -26.36 -9.76
N VAL A 119 16.43 -26.79 -8.55
CA VAL A 119 16.96 -28.01 -7.90
C VAL A 119 16.62 -29.27 -8.70
N LEU A 120 15.41 -29.35 -9.28
CA LEU A 120 15.02 -30.46 -10.14
C LEU A 120 15.90 -30.52 -11.39
N CYS A 121 16.10 -29.39 -12.07
CA CYS A 121 16.98 -29.29 -13.23
C CYS A 121 18.41 -29.73 -12.89
N GLU A 122 18.96 -29.28 -11.76
CA GLU A 122 20.31 -29.65 -11.35
C GLU A 122 20.43 -31.16 -11.07
N ARG A 123 19.45 -31.76 -10.38
CA ARG A 123 19.39 -33.21 -10.13
C ARG A 123 19.32 -34.01 -11.43
N PHE A 124 18.51 -33.58 -12.40
CA PHE A 124 18.42 -34.23 -13.70
C PHE A 124 19.71 -34.09 -14.50
N ALA A 125 20.37 -32.92 -14.47
CA ALA A 125 21.65 -32.69 -15.14
C ALA A 125 22.76 -33.61 -14.58
N ARG A 126 22.87 -33.71 -13.24
CA ARG A 126 23.81 -34.64 -12.58
C ARG A 126 23.53 -36.09 -12.96
N LYS A 127 22.26 -36.54 -12.93
CA LYS A 127 21.90 -37.90 -13.37
C LYS A 127 22.32 -38.18 -14.81
N ARG A 128 22.19 -37.21 -15.73
CA ARG A 128 22.64 -37.36 -17.13
C ARG A 128 24.17 -37.43 -17.25
N GLN A 129 24.91 -36.69 -16.44
CA GLN A 129 26.38 -36.77 -16.43
C GLN A 129 26.86 -38.15 -15.96
N VAL A 130 26.30 -38.69 -14.88
CA VAL A 130 26.66 -40.02 -14.37
C VAL A 130 26.42 -41.10 -15.44
N ARG A 131 25.26 -41.09 -16.11
CA ARG A 131 24.96 -42.04 -17.20
C ARG A 131 25.91 -41.93 -18.39
N ARG A 132 26.45 -40.74 -18.69
CA ARG A 132 27.45 -40.57 -19.76
C ARG A 132 28.78 -41.21 -19.36
N ILE A 133 29.24 -40.96 -18.14
CA ILE A 133 30.48 -41.53 -17.59
C ILE A 133 30.37 -43.06 -17.55
N GLU A 134 29.24 -43.60 -17.09
CA GLU A 134 28.98 -45.04 -17.03
C GLU A 134 29.04 -45.70 -18.42
N LYS A 135 28.41 -45.10 -19.44
CA LYS A 135 28.49 -45.60 -20.83
C LYS A 135 29.92 -45.56 -21.37
N THR A 136 30.66 -44.47 -21.17
CA THR A 136 32.05 -44.37 -21.62
C THR A 136 32.94 -45.37 -20.89
N TRP A 137 32.70 -45.60 -19.60
CA TRP A 137 33.47 -46.53 -18.78
C TRP A 137 33.19 -47.99 -19.18
N ASN A 138 31.93 -48.35 -19.42
CA ASN A 138 31.57 -49.69 -19.92
C ASN A 138 32.10 -49.94 -21.34
N LEU A 139 32.05 -48.96 -22.24
CA LEU A 139 32.64 -49.04 -23.58
C LEU A 139 34.16 -49.17 -23.53
N GLN A 140 34.82 -48.41 -22.65
CA GLN A 140 36.26 -48.52 -22.45
C GLN A 140 36.62 -49.88 -21.87
N SER A 141 35.89 -50.34 -20.85
CA SER A 141 36.05 -51.66 -20.25
C SER A 141 35.90 -52.76 -21.31
N SER A 142 34.86 -52.73 -22.14
CA SER A 142 34.65 -53.74 -23.20
C SER A 142 35.69 -53.70 -24.31
N LYS A 143 36.31 -52.54 -24.59
CA LYS A 143 37.44 -52.45 -25.54
C LYS A 143 38.73 -52.99 -24.95
N THR A 144 38.98 -52.74 -23.66
CA THR A 144 40.17 -53.26 -22.97
C THR A 144 40.08 -54.75 -22.66
N VAL A 145 38.87 -55.25 -22.42
CA VAL A 145 38.56 -56.65 -22.13
C VAL A 145 38.11 -57.30 -23.43
N ASN A 146 39.03 -57.91 -24.18
CA ASN A 146 38.67 -58.66 -25.39
C ASN A 146 38.09 -60.04 -24.98
N PRO A 147 36.76 -60.26 -25.09
CA PRO A 147 36.14 -61.48 -24.60
C PRO A 147 36.64 -62.73 -25.32
N ALA A 148 36.95 -62.64 -26.62
CA ALA A 148 37.50 -63.75 -27.39
C ALA A 148 38.91 -64.16 -26.93
N HIS A 149 39.71 -63.19 -26.46
CA HIS A 149 41.05 -63.46 -25.92
C HIS A 149 40.96 -64.10 -24.53
N ILE A 150 40.00 -63.68 -23.71
CA ILE A 150 39.75 -64.29 -22.40
C ILE A 150 39.23 -65.72 -22.56
N GLU A 151 38.31 -65.95 -23.50
CA GLU A 151 37.77 -67.29 -23.78
C GLU A 151 38.84 -68.24 -24.33
N PHE A 152 39.78 -67.73 -25.15
CA PHE A 152 40.97 -68.47 -25.56
C PHE A 152 41.88 -68.81 -24.36
N LEU A 153 42.19 -67.85 -23.50
CA LEU A 153 43.01 -68.06 -22.31
C LEU A 153 42.38 -69.02 -21.29
N LEU A 154 41.04 -69.08 -21.25
CA LEU A 154 40.31 -70.01 -20.38
C LEU A 154 40.25 -71.44 -20.95
N ARG A 155 40.21 -71.59 -22.28
CA ARG A 155 40.30 -72.91 -22.95
C ARG A 155 41.70 -73.51 -22.90
N ASP A 156 42.74 -72.70 -23.01
CA ASP A 156 44.15 -73.16 -22.96
C ASP A 156 44.56 -73.66 -21.57
N LYS A 157 43.77 -73.32 -20.54
CA LYS A 157 44.01 -73.67 -19.14
C LYS A 157 43.20 -74.87 -18.65
N SER A 158 42.38 -75.52 -19.51
CA SER A 158 41.66 -76.76 -19.21
C SER A 158 42.28 -77.95 -19.95
#